data_AF-A0AAP0KM94-F1
#
_entry.id   AF-A0AAP0KM94-F1
#
_cell.length_a   1.000
_cell.length_b   1.000
_cell.length_c   1.000
_cell.angle_alpha   90.00
_cell.angle_beta   90.00
_cell.angle_gamma   90.00
#
_symmetry.space_group_name_H-M   'P 1'
#
loop_
_entity.id
_entity.type
_entity.pdbx_description
1 polymer ?
#
loop_
_entity_poly.entity_id
_entity_poly.type
_entity_poly.pdbx_seq_one_letter_code
_entity_poly.pdbx_strand_id
1 'polypeptide(L)'
;MSWFRTVVIKSFTKHSCPSKFTSFPRTPFVSLMNFSSEPTHEAKKSSEIVQYSGLGPTRPNEKPRVVVLGSGWAGCRLMKGLDTDVYDVVCVSPRNHMVFTPLLASTCVGTLEFRSVAEPIGRIQPSISTAPGSYFFLANCKGIDTEEHVVHCETMTDGADNLPPWSFKISYDKLVIASGAEASTFGINGVKEHAIFLREVSHAQEIRRKLLLNLMLSDVPGISEEEKKRLLHCVVIGGGPTGVEFSGELSDFIIKDVHERYSHVKDYINVTLIEANEILSSFDVRLRQYAMRQLTKSGVRLVRGVVKDVQSHKIILDDGSEVPYGLLVWSTGVGPSPFIRSLEFPKSPGGRVGIDEWLRVPSVEDVFAIGDCGGFLESTGKQVLPALAQVAERQGKYLSGLLNRIGKDGRGRANSLGGIDLGDPFVYKHLGSMATVGRYKALVDLRQSQDTKGLALAGFASWFIWRSAYLTRVISWRNRFYVAVNWATTFVFGRDISRI
;
A
#
# COMPACT_ATOMS: atom_id res chain seq x y z
N MET A 1 -50.50 23.34 9.58
CA MET A 1 -49.25 23.75 8.90
C MET A 1 -49.06 22.82 7.70
N SER A 2 -49.90 22.88 6.67
CA SER A 2 -49.86 23.80 5.50
C SER A 2 -48.45 23.96 4.93
N TRP A 3 -48.08 23.13 3.95
CA TRP A 3 -47.90 23.56 2.55
C TRP A 3 -47.43 22.39 1.66
N PHE A 4 -48.34 21.79 0.89
CA PHE A 4 -48.03 21.14 -0.40
C PHE A 4 -49.34 20.93 -1.16
N ARG A 5 -49.57 21.80 -2.15
CA ARG A 5 -50.50 21.72 -3.30
C ARG A 5 -50.22 23.02 -4.07
N THR A 6 -50.02 23.05 -5.38
CA THR A 6 -50.87 22.65 -6.52
C THR A 6 -49.97 22.96 -7.76
N VAL A 7 -50.04 22.35 -8.96
CA VAL A 7 -51.18 22.19 -9.86
C VAL A 7 -50.84 21.17 -10.95
N VAL A 8 -51.78 20.25 -11.21
CA VAL A 8 -51.98 19.51 -12.47
C VAL A 8 -53.35 19.94 -12.99
N ILE A 9 -53.53 19.97 -14.32
CA ILE A 9 -54.77 19.81 -15.16
C ILE A 9 -54.52 20.61 -16.46
N LYS A 10 -54.74 20.15 -17.72
CA LYS A 10 -55.41 18.97 -18.30
C LYS A 10 -55.06 18.86 -19.81
N SER A 11 -55.10 17.61 -20.31
CA SER A 11 -55.78 17.14 -21.53
C SER A 11 -55.23 17.38 -22.97
N PHE A 12 -54.68 16.29 -23.53
CA PHE A 12 -54.93 15.65 -24.83
C PHE A 12 -55.27 16.46 -26.11
N THR A 13 -54.51 16.21 -27.19
CA THR A 13 -55.00 15.51 -28.41
C THR A 13 -53.84 15.03 -29.31
N LYS A 14 -54.13 13.98 -30.09
CA LYS A 14 -53.26 13.19 -31.00
C LYS A 14 -52.75 13.98 -32.22
N HIS A 15 -51.58 13.62 -32.78
CA HIS A 15 -51.46 13.02 -34.13
C HIS A 15 -50.00 12.81 -34.63
N SER A 16 -49.71 11.55 -35.00
CA SER A 16 -48.90 11.01 -36.12
C SER A 16 -47.51 11.55 -36.52
N CYS A 17 -46.55 10.62 -36.58
CA CYS A 17 -45.28 10.62 -37.35
C CYS A 17 -45.55 10.67 -38.89
N PRO A 18 -44.59 11.04 -39.77
CA PRO A 18 -43.40 10.20 -40.05
C PRO A 18 -42.06 10.93 -40.39
N SER A 19 -41.01 10.11 -40.43
CA SER A 19 -39.61 10.30 -40.86
C SER A 19 -39.36 10.95 -42.23
N LYS A 20 -38.18 11.59 -42.43
CA LYS A 20 -37.25 11.33 -43.57
C LYS A 20 -35.90 12.09 -43.50
N PHE A 21 -34.93 11.48 -44.18
CA PHE A 21 -33.48 11.70 -44.33
C PHE A 21 -33.03 12.92 -45.17
N THR A 22 -31.70 13.08 -45.31
CA THR A 22 -30.90 13.84 -46.32
C THR A 22 -30.58 15.31 -45.99
N SER A 23 -29.45 15.94 -46.33
CA SER A 23 -28.09 15.59 -46.80
C SER A 23 -27.27 16.91 -46.82
N PHE A 24 -25.95 16.83 -46.69
CA PHE A 24 -24.98 17.95 -46.81
C PHE A 24 -25.00 18.70 -48.15
N PRO A 25 -24.42 19.91 -48.19
CA PRO A 25 -23.42 20.20 -49.23
C PRO A 25 -22.14 20.89 -48.73
N ARG A 26 -21.09 20.81 -49.57
CA ARG A 26 -19.71 21.33 -49.40
C ARG A 26 -19.46 22.61 -50.23
N THR A 27 -18.33 23.26 -49.90
CA THR A 27 -17.40 24.10 -50.71
C THR A 27 -17.62 25.63 -50.76
N PRO A 28 -16.63 26.48 -51.13
CA PRO A 28 -15.19 26.27 -51.42
C PRO A 28 -14.19 27.29 -50.78
N PHE A 29 -12.93 27.13 -51.20
CA PHE A 29 -11.61 27.69 -50.84
C PHE A 29 -11.18 28.91 -51.70
N VAL A 30 -10.40 29.88 -51.17
CA VAL A 30 -9.48 30.85 -51.87
C VAL A 30 -8.48 31.37 -50.80
N SER A 31 -7.14 31.15 -50.78
CA SER A 31 -5.95 31.55 -51.58
C SER A 31 -5.19 32.83 -51.13
N LEU A 32 -4.01 32.63 -50.50
CA LEU A 32 -2.65 33.23 -50.67
C LEU A 32 -2.41 34.75 -50.97
N MET A 33 -1.58 35.46 -50.15
CA MET A 33 -0.13 35.79 -50.36
C MET A 33 0.40 37.06 -49.61
N ASN A 34 1.59 36.91 -48.98
CA ASN A 34 2.77 37.79 -48.77
C ASN A 34 2.68 39.27 -48.29
N PHE A 35 3.46 39.64 -47.26
CA PHE A 35 4.67 40.52 -47.38
C PHE A 35 5.49 40.63 -46.07
N SER A 36 6.80 40.85 -46.26
CA SER A 36 7.90 40.87 -45.29
C SER A 36 8.12 42.24 -44.62
N SER A 37 8.56 42.30 -43.36
CA SER A 37 9.56 43.26 -42.84
C SER A 37 9.82 43.10 -41.33
N GLU A 38 11.11 43.12 -40.96
CA GLU A 38 11.66 43.43 -39.63
C GLU A 38 13.00 44.18 -39.89
N PRO A 39 13.65 44.85 -38.92
CA PRO A 39 13.24 45.20 -37.54
C PRO A 39 13.55 46.68 -37.18
N THR A 40 13.19 47.17 -35.98
CA THR A 40 14.04 48.07 -35.16
C THR A 40 13.48 48.39 -33.76
N HIS A 41 14.39 48.28 -32.79
CA HIS A 41 14.51 48.97 -31.49
C HIS A 41 13.63 48.62 -30.26
N GLU A 42 14.32 47.94 -29.33
CA GLU A 42 14.41 48.20 -27.89
C GLU A 42 13.17 48.07 -27.00
N ALA A 43 13.05 46.89 -26.38
CA ALA A 43 12.52 46.77 -25.04
C ALA A 43 13.50 45.98 -24.17
N LYS A 44 14.08 46.64 -23.16
CA LYS A 44 14.71 45.98 -22.01
C LYS A 44 13.66 45.10 -21.32
N LYS A 45 13.69 43.79 -21.58
CA LYS A 45 13.09 42.79 -20.67
C LYS A 45 14.17 42.32 -19.70
N SER A 46 14.06 42.79 -18.47
CA SER A 46 14.69 42.15 -17.32
C SER A 46 14.38 40.66 -17.33
N SER A 47 15.43 39.85 -17.22
CA SER A 47 15.44 38.39 -17.25
C SER A 47 14.26 37.75 -16.51
N GLU A 48 13.36 37.10 -17.26
CA GLU A 48 12.41 36.12 -16.74
C GLU A 48 13.20 34.94 -16.15
N ILE A 49 13.34 34.86 -14.82
CA ILE A 49 13.73 33.60 -14.18
C ILE A 49 12.45 32.76 -14.07
N VAL A 50 12.13 32.00 -15.11
CA VAL A 50 11.22 30.87 -15.02
C VAL A 50 12.00 29.63 -15.42
N GLN A 51 12.45 28.87 -14.44
CA GLN A 51 13.04 27.57 -14.68
C GLN A 51 12.38 26.56 -13.75
N TYR A 52 11.42 25.80 -14.27
CA TYR A 52 10.92 24.61 -13.59
C TYR A 52 10.81 23.44 -14.56
N SER A 53 11.86 22.62 -14.58
CA SER A 53 11.76 21.19 -14.83
C SER A 53 12.14 20.41 -13.56
N GLY A 54 12.01 21.03 -12.38
CA GLY A 54 12.40 20.48 -11.07
C GLY A 54 12.41 21.55 -9.96
N LEU A 55 12.64 21.18 -8.70
CA LEU A 55 12.86 22.13 -7.61
C LEU A 55 14.37 22.26 -7.34
N GLY A 56 14.94 23.44 -7.55
CA GLY A 56 16.35 23.71 -7.27
C GLY A 56 16.71 23.81 -5.78
N PRO A 57 18.00 24.06 -5.46
CA PRO A 57 18.48 24.24 -4.09
C PRO A 57 17.74 25.37 -3.35
N THR A 58 17.55 25.22 -2.04
CA THR A 58 16.88 26.23 -1.22
C THR A 58 17.75 27.47 -1.04
N ARG A 59 17.14 28.65 -1.14
CA ARG A 59 17.84 29.95 -0.96
C ARG A 59 18.03 30.26 0.53
N PRO A 60 18.98 31.16 0.91
CA PRO A 60 19.22 31.52 2.31
C PRO A 60 17.98 32.03 3.09
N ASN A 61 17.04 32.69 2.40
CA ASN A 61 15.81 33.22 2.96
C ASN A 61 14.62 32.24 2.90
N GLU A 62 14.82 31.03 2.36
CA GLU A 62 13.83 29.96 2.33
C GLU A 62 14.07 28.98 3.48
N LYS A 63 13.01 28.27 3.89
CA LYS A 63 13.16 27.16 4.85
C LYS A 63 13.94 26.02 4.20
N PRO A 64 14.75 25.28 4.96
CA PRO A 64 15.36 24.06 4.45
C PRO A 64 14.30 23.05 3.98
N ARG A 65 14.62 22.25 2.97
CA ARG A 65 13.70 21.28 2.39
C ARG A 65 13.98 19.85 2.85
N VAL A 66 12.96 19.19 3.38
CA VAL A 66 12.97 17.74 3.63
C VAL A 66 12.25 17.03 2.49
N VAL A 67 13.00 16.22 1.72
CA VAL A 67 12.42 15.34 0.71
C VAL A 67 12.13 13.97 1.32
N VAL A 68 10.91 13.49 1.17
CA VAL A 68 10.45 12.17 1.67
C VAL A 68 10.08 11.30 0.48
N LEU A 69 10.78 10.17 0.32
CA LEU A 69 10.50 9.19 -0.72
C LEU A 69 9.55 8.11 -0.19
N GLY A 70 8.26 8.23 -0.49
CA GLY A 70 7.25 7.22 -0.16
C GLY A 70 6.10 7.70 0.73
N SER A 71 4.90 7.22 0.42
CA SER A 71 3.63 7.56 1.08
C SER A 71 3.11 6.48 2.04
N GLY A 72 3.98 5.58 2.50
CA GLY A 72 3.62 4.47 3.40
C GLY A 72 3.56 4.86 4.88
N TRP A 73 3.51 3.85 5.76
CA TRP A 73 3.46 4.01 7.22
C TRP A 73 4.55 4.94 7.78
N ALA A 74 5.80 4.75 7.35
CA ALA A 74 6.94 5.51 7.87
C ALA A 74 6.91 6.96 7.39
N GLY A 75 6.80 7.18 6.07
CA GLY A 75 6.75 8.51 5.45
C GLY A 75 5.56 9.34 5.92
N CYS A 76 4.36 8.74 5.98
CA CYS A 76 3.19 9.42 6.52
C CYS A 76 3.35 9.80 8.00
N ARG A 77 3.94 8.93 8.82
CA ARG A 77 4.12 9.26 10.24
C ARG A 77 5.18 10.32 10.47
N LEU A 78 6.23 10.32 9.65
CA LEU A 78 7.27 11.35 9.63
C LEU A 78 6.68 12.72 9.27
N MET A 79 6.04 12.82 8.10
CA MET A 79 5.47 14.08 7.61
C MET A 79 4.46 14.70 8.58
N LYS A 80 3.65 13.88 9.22
CA LYS A 80 2.70 14.32 10.26
C LYS A 80 3.37 14.99 11.46
N GLY A 81 4.62 14.64 11.74
CA GLY A 81 5.38 15.14 12.89
C GLY A 81 6.39 16.23 12.54
N LEU A 82 6.65 16.51 11.27
CA LEU A 82 7.59 17.55 10.86
C LEU A 82 7.00 18.94 11.15
N ASP A 83 7.85 19.83 11.65
CA ASP A 83 7.52 21.21 11.96
C ASP A 83 7.63 22.06 10.67
N THR A 84 6.48 22.47 10.12
CA THR A 84 6.41 23.22 8.87
C THR A 84 6.81 24.69 9.03
N ASP A 85 7.01 25.17 10.25
CA ASP A 85 7.60 26.50 10.49
C ASP A 85 9.13 26.45 10.31
N VAL A 86 9.72 25.25 10.41
CA VAL A 86 11.16 25.00 10.28
C VAL A 86 11.52 24.48 8.90
N TYR A 87 10.70 23.61 8.32
CA TYR A 87 10.99 22.95 7.05
C TYR A 87 9.90 23.16 5.99
N ASP A 88 10.31 23.10 4.73
CA ASP A 88 9.43 22.77 3.60
C ASP A 88 9.49 21.27 3.31
N VAL A 89 8.34 20.64 3.09
CA VAL A 89 8.24 19.18 2.94
C VAL A 89 7.85 18.82 1.52
N VAL A 90 8.63 17.95 0.89
CA VAL A 90 8.33 17.44 -0.45
C VAL A 90 8.20 15.92 -0.40
N CYS A 91 7.00 15.42 -0.68
CA CYS A 91 6.75 13.98 -0.78
C CYS A 91 6.78 13.53 -2.25
N VAL A 92 7.64 12.56 -2.56
CA VAL A 92 7.67 11.90 -3.87
C VAL A 92 7.17 10.47 -3.70
N SER A 93 6.11 10.10 -4.40
CA SER A 93 5.60 8.74 -4.38
C SER A 93 4.81 8.42 -5.65
N PRO A 94 4.86 7.18 -6.16
CA PRO A 94 4.03 6.77 -7.29
C PRO A 94 2.55 6.61 -6.93
N ARG A 95 2.17 6.83 -5.66
CA ARG A 95 0.82 6.62 -5.16
C ARG A 95 0.40 7.76 -4.24
N ASN A 96 -0.78 8.32 -4.50
CA ASN A 96 -1.34 9.48 -3.78
C ASN A 96 -2.07 9.15 -2.47
N HIS A 97 -2.00 7.91 -1.99
CA HIS A 97 -2.71 7.47 -0.80
C HIS A 97 -1.84 6.54 0.05
N MET A 98 -2.13 6.48 1.34
CA MET A 98 -1.61 5.48 2.25
C MET A 98 -2.58 4.30 2.33
N VAL A 99 -2.04 3.09 2.36
CA VAL A 99 -2.82 1.87 2.58
C VAL A 99 -2.71 1.44 4.04
N PHE A 100 -3.85 1.32 4.72
CA PHE A 100 -3.96 0.74 6.06
C PHE A 100 -3.86 -0.78 5.94
N THR A 101 -2.64 -1.26 5.76
CA THR A 101 -2.31 -2.66 5.45
C THR A 101 -2.92 -3.72 6.41
N PRO A 102 -3.13 -3.48 7.72
CA PRO A 102 -3.70 -4.50 8.60
C PRO A 102 -5.15 -4.90 8.31
N LEU A 103 -5.90 -4.12 7.52
CA LEU A 103 -7.27 -4.46 7.13
C LEU A 103 -7.40 -4.80 5.64
N LEU A 104 -6.27 -4.92 4.94
CA LEU A 104 -6.27 -5.14 3.48
C LEU A 104 -6.85 -6.52 3.12
N ALA A 105 -6.56 -7.56 3.89
CA ALA A 105 -7.07 -8.92 3.66
C ALA A 105 -8.61 -8.97 3.63
N SER A 106 -9.28 -8.25 4.53
CA SER A 106 -10.75 -8.13 4.57
C SER A 106 -11.34 -7.50 3.31
N THR A 107 -10.56 -6.71 2.56
CA THR A 107 -11.03 -6.14 1.29
C THR A 107 -11.01 -7.13 0.12
N CYS A 108 -10.29 -8.25 0.23
CA CYS A 108 -10.21 -9.21 -0.87
C CYS A 108 -11.53 -9.98 -1.09
N VAL A 109 -12.39 -10.07 -0.07
CA VAL A 109 -13.65 -10.83 -0.12
C VAL A 109 -14.91 -9.98 0.04
N GLY A 110 -14.79 -8.65 0.22
CA GLY A 110 -15.95 -7.77 0.42
C GLY A 110 -16.40 -7.60 1.88
N THR A 111 -15.59 -8.01 2.85
CA THR A 111 -15.83 -7.69 4.28
C THR A 111 -15.62 -6.20 4.56
N LEU A 112 -14.68 -5.59 3.83
CA LEU A 112 -14.46 -4.14 3.80
C LEU A 112 -14.34 -3.69 2.36
N GLU A 113 -14.75 -2.46 2.09
CA GLU A 113 -14.50 -1.83 0.80
C GLU A 113 -13.09 -1.26 0.69
N PHE A 114 -12.55 -1.25 -0.54
CA PHE A 114 -11.19 -0.79 -0.83
C PHE A 114 -10.92 0.63 -0.30
N ARG A 115 -11.91 1.51 -0.40
CA ARG A 115 -11.84 2.90 0.08
C ARG A 115 -11.75 3.02 1.60
N SER A 116 -12.16 2.00 2.36
CA SER A 116 -12.06 1.99 3.83
C SER A 116 -10.63 1.84 4.33
N VAL A 117 -9.74 1.27 3.50
CA VAL A 117 -8.34 1.04 3.86
C VAL A 117 -7.37 1.97 3.11
N ALA A 118 -7.88 2.85 2.23
CA ALA A 118 -7.07 3.81 1.48
C ALA A 118 -7.31 5.24 1.99
N GLU A 119 -6.22 5.97 2.26
CA GLU A 119 -6.25 7.35 2.77
C GLU A 119 -5.45 8.28 1.87
N PRO A 120 -6.11 9.19 1.12
CA PRO A 120 -5.41 10.20 0.31
C PRO A 120 -4.44 11.03 1.14
N ILE A 121 -3.18 11.09 0.69
CA ILE A 121 -2.07 11.62 1.48
C ILE A 121 -2.28 13.10 1.80
N GLY A 122 -2.77 13.90 0.84
CA GLY A 122 -3.04 15.32 1.03
C GLY A 122 -4.13 15.61 2.07
N ARG A 123 -4.98 14.63 2.43
CA ARG A 123 -5.95 14.77 3.52
C ARG A 123 -5.33 14.49 4.89
N ILE A 124 -4.48 13.45 4.98
CA ILE A 124 -3.93 13.01 6.27
C ILE A 124 -2.61 13.69 6.63
N GLN A 125 -1.99 14.41 5.68
CA GLN A 125 -0.75 15.16 5.85
C GLN A 125 -0.95 16.64 5.48
N PRO A 126 -1.32 17.51 6.45
CA PRO A 126 -1.42 18.95 6.22
C PRO A 126 -0.10 19.57 5.74
N SER A 127 1.03 19.01 6.17
CA SER A 127 2.36 19.51 5.84
C SER A 127 2.65 19.60 4.35
N ILE A 128 2.01 18.76 3.52
CA ILE A 128 2.20 18.74 2.05
C ILE A 128 0.98 19.24 1.29
N SER A 129 -0.07 19.68 1.98
CA SER A 129 -1.32 20.14 1.35
C SER A 129 -1.69 21.59 1.65
N THR A 130 -1.29 22.13 2.81
CA THR A 130 -1.63 23.50 3.23
C THR A 130 -0.42 24.39 3.44
N ALA A 131 0.76 23.83 3.70
CA ALA A 131 1.96 24.64 3.93
C ALA A 131 2.49 25.21 2.61
N PRO A 132 2.70 26.54 2.51
CA PRO A 132 3.36 27.11 1.35
C PRO A 132 4.79 26.56 1.23
N GLY A 133 5.25 26.31 0.00
CA GLY A 133 6.59 25.74 -0.25
C GLY A 133 6.69 24.22 -0.10
N SER A 134 5.60 23.55 0.29
CA SER A 134 5.54 22.09 0.44
C SER A 134 4.70 21.44 -0.66
N TYR A 135 5.09 20.23 -1.09
CA TYR A 135 4.55 19.62 -2.30
C TYR A 135 4.35 18.11 -2.17
N PHE A 136 3.37 17.58 -2.90
CA PHE A 136 3.28 16.17 -3.25
C PHE A 136 3.51 16.01 -4.75
N PHE A 137 4.45 15.16 -5.14
CA PHE A 137 4.69 14.80 -6.53
C PHE A 137 4.37 13.33 -6.77
N LEU A 138 3.47 13.08 -7.74
CA LEU A 138 3.13 11.75 -8.20
C LEU A 138 4.23 11.26 -9.17
N ALA A 139 5.25 10.62 -8.63
CA ALA A 139 6.45 10.25 -9.37
C ALA A 139 7.22 9.10 -8.70
N ASN A 140 8.01 8.39 -9.49
CA ASN A 140 9.03 7.47 -9.01
C ASN A 140 10.36 8.19 -8.83
N CYS A 141 11.07 7.91 -7.74
CA CYS A 141 12.50 8.23 -7.65
C CYS A 141 13.29 7.15 -8.39
N LYS A 142 14.18 7.58 -9.31
CA LYS A 142 15.01 6.71 -10.14
C LYS A 142 16.47 6.68 -9.68
N GLY A 143 16.90 7.71 -8.96
CA GLY A 143 18.27 7.84 -8.47
C GLY A 143 18.40 8.95 -7.44
N ILE A 144 19.47 8.88 -6.66
CA ILE A 144 19.83 9.86 -5.64
C ILE A 144 21.28 10.26 -5.93
N ASP A 145 21.50 11.55 -6.08
CA ASP A 145 22.83 12.16 -6.16
C ASP A 145 23.12 12.82 -4.81
N THR A 146 24.08 12.26 -4.08
CA THR A 146 24.42 12.71 -2.72
C THR A 146 25.47 13.81 -2.68
N GLU A 147 26.19 14.03 -3.78
CA GLU A 147 27.17 15.12 -3.89
C GLU A 147 26.46 16.44 -4.21
N GLU A 148 25.48 16.39 -5.11
CA GLU A 148 24.67 17.55 -5.51
C GLU A 148 23.40 17.75 -4.66
N HIS A 149 23.13 16.83 -3.73
CA HIS A 149 21.92 16.79 -2.89
C HIS A 149 20.62 16.81 -3.71
N VAL A 150 20.50 15.93 -4.70
CA VAL A 150 19.37 15.88 -5.62
C VAL A 150 18.77 14.48 -5.71
N VAL A 151 17.43 14.41 -5.79
CA VAL A 151 16.74 13.20 -6.25
C VAL A 151 16.28 13.34 -7.69
N HIS A 152 16.50 12.28 -8.47
CA HIS A 152 16.04 12.15 -9.84
C HIS A 152 14.68 11.47 -9.86
N CYS A 153 13.69 12.13 -10.44
CA CYS A 153 12.31 11.69 -10.45
C CYS A 153 11.78 11.53 -11.87
N GLU A 154 10.87 10.60 -12.06
CA GLU A 154 10.09 10.41 -13.29
C GLU A 154 8.61 10.40 -12.93
N THR A 155 7.81 11.20 -13.63
CA THR A 155 6.37 11.30 -13.33
C THR A 155 5.62 10.00 -13.60
N MET A 156 4.59 9.77 -12.78
CA MET A 156 3.61 8.73 -13.07
C MET A 156 2.47 9.35 -13.86
N THR A 157 2.23 8.87 -15.06
CA THR A 157 1.14 9.32 -15.92
C THR A 157 0.01 8.29 -16.01
N ASP A 158 0.18 7.12 -15.40
CA ASP A 158 -0.79 6.00 -15.37
C ASP A 158 -1.41 5.68 -16.75
N GLY A 159 -0.61 5.81 -17.81
CA GLY A 159 -1.05 5.54 -19.18
C GLY A 159 -1.88 6.65 -19.82
N ALA A 160 -1.78 7.90 -19.34
CA ALA A 160 -2.41 9.03 -20.00
C ALA A 160 -1.87 9.21 -21.44
N ASP A 161 -2.72 8.95 -22.43
CA ASP A 161 -2.35 8.90 -23.85
C ASP A 161 -1.66 10.18 -24.38
N ASN A 162 -1.98 11.34 -23.80
CA ASN A 162 -1.49 12.65 -24.25
C ASN A 162 -0.38 13.25 -23.37
N LEU A 163 0.11 12.51 -22.37
CA LEU A 163 1.17 12.96 -21.46
C LEU A 163 2.17 11.82 -21.22
N PRO A 164 3.29 11.75 -21.97
CA PRO A 164 4.35 10.81 -21.66
C PRO A 164 5.01 11.16 -20.32
N PRO A 165 5.54 10.17 -19.58
CA PRO A 165 6.35 10.43 -18.39
C PRO A 165 7.51 11.38 -18.70
N TRP A 166 7.80 12.31 -17.81
CA TRP A 166 8.95 13.21 -17.92
C TRP A 166 9.81 13.16 -16.67
N SER A 167 11.11 13.39 -16.88
CA SER A 167 12.09 13.43 -15.80
C SER A 167 12.20 14.84 -15.22
N PHE A 168 12.42 14.91 -13.91
CA PHE A 168 12.66 16.14 -13.18
C PHE A 168 13.58 15.89 -11.99
N LYS A 169 14.16 16.96 -11.45
CA LYS A 169 15.08 16.91 -10.31
C LYS A 169 14.50 17.65 -9.11
N ILE A 170 14.80 17.19 -7.90
CA ILE A 170 14.42 17.89 -6.67
C ILE A 170 15.65 17.94 -5.76
N SER A 171 16.18 19.13 -5.51
CA SER A 171 17.23 19.33 -4.50
C SER A 171 16.64 19.20 -3.11
N TYR A 172 17.42 18.68 -2.17
CA TYR A 172 17.04 18.49 -0.77
C TYR A 172 18.08 19.07 0.19
N ASP A 173 17.64 19.51 1.36
CA ASP A 173 18.55 19.78 2.48
C ASP A 173 18.67 18.54 3.39
N LYS A 174 17.58 17.77 3.52
CA LYS A 174 17.53 16.46 4.16
C LYS A 174 16.71 15.50 3.31
N LEU A 175 17.17 14.26 3.17
CA LEU A 175 16.48 13.21 2.43
C LEU A 175 16.07 12.08 3.36
N VAL A 176 14.80 11.67 3.28
CA VAL A 176 14.31 10.49 4.00
C VAL A 176 13.75 9.46 3.02
N ILE A 177 14.43 8.31 2.96
CA ILE A 177 14.01 7.15 2.18
C ILE A 177 13.00 6.36 3.01
N ALA A 178 11.75 6.31 2.55
CA ALA A 178 10.63 5.64 3.20
C ALA A 178 9.81 4.81 2.20
N SER A 179 10.48 4.27 1.17
CA SER A 179 9.87 3.60 0.02
C SER A 179 9.29 2.21 0.34
N GLY A 180 9.54 1.70 1.55
CA GLY A 180 9.10 0.38 1.99
C GLY A 180 9.86 -0.76 1.32
N ALA A 181 9.21 -1.91 1.21
CA ALA A 181 9.76 -3.15 0.66
C ALA A 181 8.82 -3.76 -0.39
N GLU A 182 9.39 -4.58 -1.26
CA GLU A 182 8.65 -5.37 -2.26
C GLU A 182 8.48 -6.81 -1.79
N ALA A 183 7.49 -7.50 -2.38
CA ALA A 183 7.31 -8.92 -2.15
C ALA A 183 8.51 -9.71 -2.68
N SER A 184 9.01 -10.64 -1.86
CA SER A 184 10.09 -11.53 -2.26
C SER A 184 9.52 -12.79 -2.90
N THR A 185 10.00 -13.13 -4.09
CA THR A 185 9.72 -14.42 -4.73
C THR A 185 10.73 -15.49 -4.34
N PHE A 186 11.79 -15.13 -3.61
CA PHE A 186 12.93 -16.00 -3.29
C PHE A 186 13.63 -16.59 -4.52
N GLY A 187 13.45 -15.97 -5.70
CA GLY A 187 13.97 -16.49 -6.96
C GLY A 187 13.18 -17.68 -7.53
N ILE A 188 12.02 -18.00 -6.95
CA ILE A 188 11.14 -19.07 -7.45
C ILE A 188 10.50 -18.61 -8.76
N ASN A 189 10.64 -19.46 -9.78
CA ASN A 189 10.11 -19.22 -11.12
C ASN A 189 8.57 -19.22 -11.14
N GLY A 190 7.98 -18.38 -11.98
CA GLY A 190 6.53 -18.27 -12.19
C GLY A 190 5.74 -17.52 -11.11
N VAL A 191 6.37 -17.13 -9.99
CA VAL A 191 5.67 -16.40 -8.91
C VAL A 191 5.16 -15.05 -9.39
N LYS A 192 5.98 -14.28 -10.13
CA LYS A 192 5.57 -12.94 -10.59
C LYS A 192 4.50 -13.01 -11.68
N GLU A 193 4.53 -14.09 -12.46
CA GLU A 193 3.71 -14.31 -13.64
C GLU A 193 2.32 -14.83 -13.26
N HIS A 194 2.22 -15.63 -12.19
CA HIS A 194 1.00 -16.38 -11.90
C HIS A 194 0.41 -16.16 -10.49
N ALA A 195 1.18 -15.66 -9.52
CA ALA A 195 0.68 -15.36 -8.19
C ALA A 195 0.28 -13.88 -8.06
N ILE A 196 -0.69 -13.61 -7.20
CA ILE A 196 -1.07 -12.24 -6.84
C ILE A 196 -0.53 -11.95 -5.44
N PHE A 197 0.29 -10.91 -5.28
CA PHE A 197 0.77 -10.48 -3.96
C PHE A 197 -0.36 -9.83 -3.17
N LEU A 198 -0.32 -9.81 -1.83
CA LEU A 198 -1.32 -9.09 -1.01
C LEU A 198 -0.67 -7.93 -0.23
N ARG A 199 -0.45 -6.81 -0.93
CA ARG A 199 0.29 -5.64 -0.41
C ARG A 199 -0.38 -4.28 -0.68
N GLU A 200 -1.16 -4.21 -1.76
CA GLU A 200 -1.69 -2.98 -2.33
C GLU A 200 -3.20 -3.10 -2.52
N VAL A 201 -3.89 -1.98 -2.70
CA VAL A 201 -5.33 -1.99 -2.99
C VAL A 201 -5.60 -2.63 -4.36
N SER A 202 -4.78 -2.34 -5.37
CA SER A 202 -4.86 -2.96 -6.70
C SER A 202 -4.73 -4.48 -6.64
N HIS A 203 -3.85 -4.98 -5.78
CA HIS A 203 -3.73 -6.40 -5.52
C HIS A 203 -5.00 -7.01 -4.93
N ALA A 204 -5.59 -6.36 -3.92
CA ALA A 204 -6.83 -6.83 -3.32
C ALA A 204 -8.01 -6.80 -4.31
N GLN A 205 -8.05 -5.80 -5.21
CA GLN A 205 -9.00 -5.74 -6.33
C GLN A 205 -8.81 -6.92 -7.28
N GLU A 206 -7.57 -7.21 -7.68
CA GLU A 206 -7.26 -8.32 -8.57
C GLU A 206 -7.61 -9.69 -7.95
N ILE A 207 -7.34 -9.87 -6.65
CA ILE A 207 -7.75 -11.06 -5.89
C ILE A 207 -9.27 -11.20 -5.90
N ARG A 208 -10.01 -10.15 -5.54
CA ARG A 208 -11.49 -10.17 -5.53
C ARG A 208 -12.04 -10.48 -6.93
N ARG A 209 -11.50 -9.82 -7.95
CA ARG A 209 -11.89 -9.99 -9.36
C ARG A 209 -11.69 -11.44 -9.82
N LYS A 210 -10.52 -12.02 -9.53
CA LYS A 210 -10.19 -13.40 -9.93
C LYS A 210 -10.98 -14.45 -9.14
N LEU A 211 -11.16 -14.25 -7.83
CA LEU A 211 -11.99 -15.11 -6.99
C LEU A 211 -13.43 -15.21 -7.53
N LEU A 212 -14.07 -14.07 -7.78
CA LEU A 212 -15.45 -14.01 -8.28
C LEU A 212 -15.55 -14.50 -9.73
N LEU A 213 -14.54 -14.23 -10.56
CA LEU A 213 -14.50 -14.74 -11.93
C LEU A 213 -14.45 -16.28 -11.95
N ASN A 214 -13.61 -16.90 -11.13
CA ASN A 214 -13.51 -18.35 -11.04
C ASN A 214 -14.83 -18.98 -10.56
N LEU A 215 -15.49 -18.37 -9.58
CA LEU A 215 -16.83 -18.77 -9.14
C LEU A 215 -17.83 -18.75 -10.29
N MET A 216 -17.92 -17.64 -11.02
CA MET A 216 -18.84 -17.52 -12.16
C MET A 216 -18.51 -18.50 -13.29
N LEU A 217 -17.24 -18.65 -13.66
CA LEU A 217 -16.83 -19.58 -14.73
C LEU A 217 -17.07 -21.05 -14.36
N SER A 218 -16.92 -21.42 -13.08
CA SER A 218 -17.16 -22.79 -12.62
C SER A 218 -18.61 -23.26 -12.79
N ASP A 219 -19.55 -22.32 -12.94
CA ASP A 219 -20.97 -22.59 -13.12
C ASP A 219 -21.42 -22.51 -14.60
N VAL A 220 -20.51 -22.12 -15.51
CA VAL A 220 -20.81 -22.03 -16.94
C VAL A 220 -20.92 -23.43 -17.56
N PRO A 221 -21.97 -23.72 -18.36
CA PRO A 221 -22.12 -25.01 -19.03
C PRO A 221 -20.91 -25.38 -19.90
N GLY A 222 -20.50 -26.65 -19.85
CA GLY A 222 -19.39 -27.20 -20.65
C GLY A 222 -18.06 -27.33 -19.89
N ILE A 223 -18.00 -26.89 -18.63
CA ILE A 223 -16.80 -27.03 -17.80
C ILE A 223 -16.74 -28.41 -17.11
N SER A 224 -15.57 -29.06 -17.13
CA SER A 224 -15.38 -30.38 -16.51
C SER A 224 -15.30 -30.28 -14.99
N GLU A 225 -15.56 -31.39 -14.30
CA GLU A 225 -15.50 -31.46 -12.84
C GLU A 225 -14.08 -31.22 -12.30
N GLU A 226 -13.06 -31.70 -13.00
CA GLU A 226 -11.66 -31.47 -12.67
C GLU A 226 -11.31 -29.98 -12.76
N GLU A 227 -11.84 -29.29 -13.78
CA GLU A 227 -11.58 -27.87 -13.98
C GLU A 227 -12.34 -27.01 -12.97
N LYS A 228 -13.55 -27.40 -12.55
CA LYS A 228 -14.26 -26.76 -11.43
C LYS A 228 -13.45 -26.84 -10.15
N LYS A 229 -12.94 -28.04 -9.79
CA LYS A 229 -12.08 -28.23 -8.62
C LYS A 229 -10.86 -27.34 -8.67
N ARG A 230 -10.22 -27.25 -9.84
CA ARG A 230 -9.05 -26.39 -10.05
C ARG A 230 -9.40 -24.91 -9.88
N LEU A 231 -10.39 -24.40 -10.63
CA LEU A 231 -10.79 -22.98 -10.58
C LEU A 231 -11.16 -22.52 -9.16
N LEU A 232 -11.77 -23.41 -8.39
CA LEU A 232 -12.26 -23.12 -7.04
C LEU A 232 -11.28 -23.51 -5.93
N HIS A 233 -10.05 -23.89 -6.29
CA HIS A 233 -8.98 -24.08 -5.32
C HIS A 233 -8.21 -22.76 -5.12
N CYS A 234 -8.38 -22.17 -3.94
CA CYS A 234 -7.66 -20.99 -3.49
C CYS A 234 -6.42 -21.42 -2.69
N VAL A 235 -5.23 -21.09 -3.18
CA VAL A 235 -3.96 -21.39 -2.52
C VAL A 235 -3.33 -20.10 -1.99
N VAL A 236 -3.01 -20.09 -0.70
CA VAL A 236 -2.34 -18.98 -0.02
C VAL A 236 -0.95 -19.45 0.41
N ILE A 237 0.09 -18.77 -0.03
CA ILE A 237 1.47 -19.05 0.37
C ILE A 237 1.88 -18.06 1.46
N GLY A 238 2.34 -18.58 2.60
CA GLY A 238 2.81 -17.82 3.75
C GLY A 238 1.90 -17.86 4.96
N GLY A 239 2.35 -18.50 6.04
CA GLY A 239 1.66 -18.61 7.32
C GLY A 239 1.82 -17.41 8.24
N GLY A 240 2.29 -16.27 7.74
CA GLY A 240 2.33 -15.02 8.51
C GLY A 240 0.93 -14.45 8.79
N PRO A 241 0.82 -13.33 9.55
CA PRO A 241 -0.46 -12.70 9.84
C PRO A 241 -1.31 -12.46 8.60
N THR A 242 -0.75 -11.89 7.54
CA THR A 242 -1.46 -11.61 6.28
C THR A 242 -2.10 -12.85 5.67
N GLY A 243 -1.35 -13.96 5.53
CA GLY A 243 -1.87 -15.18 4.91
C GLY A 243 -2.89 -15.91 5.79
N VAL A 244 -2.70 -15.89 7.11
CA VAL A 244 -3.66 -16.44 8.07
C VAL A 244 -4.97 -15.63 8.08
N GLU A 245 -4.89 -14.31 8.14
CA GLU A 245 -6.07 -13.43 8.12
C GLU A 245 -6.84 -13.59 6.81
N PHE A 246 -6.14 -13.61 5.66
CA PHE A 246 -6.77 -13.81 4.37
C PHE A 246 -7.40 -15.20 4.21
N SER A 247 -6.73 -16.26 4.71
CA SER A 247 -7.31 -17.62 4.71
C SER A 247 -8.58 -17.70 5.57
N GLY A 248 -8.61 -16.99 6.70
CA GLY A 248 -9.79 -16.85 7.56
C GLY A 248 -10.93 -16.09 6.88
N GLU A 249 -10.62 -14.98 6.18
CA GLU A 249 -11.61 -14.21 5.41
C GLU A 249 -12.20 -15.02 4.25
N LEU A 250 -11.37 -15.78 3.52
CA LEU A 250 -11.84 -16.71 2.48
C LEU A 250 -12.77 -17.79 3.05
N SER A 251 -12.39 -18.38 4.18
CA SER A 251 -13.22 -19.38 4.86
C SER A 251 -14.58 -18.82 5.27
N ASP A 252 -14.62 -17.61 5.85
CA ASP A 252 -15.86 -16.96 6.23
C ASP A 252 -16.72 -16.57 5.02
N PHE A 253 -16.09 -16.22 3.90
CA PHE A 253 -16.78 -15.95 2.63
C PHE A 253 -17.39 -17.22 2.03
N ILE A 254 -16.65 -18.34 2.04
CA ILE A 254 -17.13 -19.62 1.53
C ILE A 254 -18.34 -20.10 2.33
N ILE A 255 -18.22 -20.14 3.66
CA ILE A 255 -19.26 -20.71 4.54
C ILE A 255 -20.56 -19.91 4.48
N LYS A 256 -20.48 -18.58 4.34
CA LYS A 256 -21.65 -17.70 4.34
C LYS A 256 -22.13 -17.42 2.92
N ASP A 257 -21.34 -16.66 2.17
CA ASP A 257 -21.79 -16.05 0.92
C ASP A 257 -21.82 -17.05 -0.25
N VAL A 258 -20.84 -17.94 -0.37
CA VAL A 258 -20.81 -18.96 -1.44
C VAL A 258 -21.90 -20.00 -1.24
N HIS A 259 -22.11 -20.47 -0.01
CA HIS A 259 -23.17 -21.45 0.29
C HIS A 259 -24.58 -20.90 0.01
N GLU A 260 -24.79 -19.59 0.23
CA GLU A 260 -26.08 -18.93 -0.03
C GLU A 260 -26.33 -18.65 -1.52
N ARG A 261 -25.29 -18.30 -2.29
CA ARG A 261 -25.44 -17.73 -3.64
C ARG A 261 -24.91 -18.58 -4.79
N TYR A 262 -24.02 -19.53 -4.51
CA TYR A 262 -23.36 -20.40 -5.49
C TYR A 262 -23.57 -21.87 -5.11
N SER A 263 -24.83 -22.24 -4.88
CA SER A 263 -25.23 -23.54 -4.32
C SER A 263 -24.78 -24.75 -5.15
N HIS A 264 -24.62 -24.61 -6.47
CA HIS A 264 -24.19 -25.66 -7.39
C HIS A 264 -22.70 -25.99 -7.30
N VAL A 265 -21.87 -25.02 -6.87
CA VAL A 265 -20.41 -25.14 -6.87
C VAL A 265 -19.79 -25.04 -5.46
N LYS A 266 -20.63 -24.85 -4.43
CA LYS A 266 -20.20 -24.66 -3.02
C LYS A 266 -19.31 -25.78 -2.47
N ASP A 267 -19.47 -27.01 -2.96
CA ASP A 267 -18.75 -28.18 -2.46
C ASP A 267 -17.37 -28.35 -3.14
N TYR A 268 -17.11 -27.59 -4.21
CA TYR A 268 -15.84 -27.62 -4.95
C TYR A 268 -14.84 -26.59 -4.41
N ILE A 269 -15.33 -25.47 -3.86
CA ILE A 269 -14.46 -24.41 -3.37
C ILE A 269 -13.72 -24.82 -2.09
N ASN A 270 -12.41 -24.64 -2.09
CA ASN A 270 -11.58 -24.97 -0.95
C ASN A 270 -10.37 -24.03 -0.85
N VAL A 271 -9.81 -23.95 0.36
CA VAL A 271 -8.67 -23.09 0.68
C VAL A 271 -7.53 -23.94 1.20
N THR A 272 -6.34 -23.76 0.65
CA THR A 272 -5.09 -24.34 1.16
C THR A 272 -4.12 -23.25 1.55
N LEU A 273 -3.67 -23.25 2.80
CA LEU A 273 -2.61 -22.39 3.31
C LEU A 273 -1.32 -23.21 3.40
N ILE A 274 -0.28 -22.78 2.67
CA ILE A 274 1.02 -23.43 2.62
C ILE A 274 2.06 -22.58 3.34
N GLU A 275 2.77 -23.18 4.29
CA GLU A 275 3.85 -22.55 5.04
C GLU A 275 5.05 -23.50 5.14
N ALA A 276 6.28 -22.99 5.01
CA ALA A 276 7.49 -23.81 5.08
C ALA A 276 7.71 -24.37 6.51
N ASN A 277 7.39 -23.56 7.51
CA ASN A 277 7.58 -23.89 8.92
C ASN A 277 6.24 -23.89 9.67
N GLU A 278 6.16 -23.06 10.72
CA GLU A 278 4.99 -22.90 11.57
C GLU A 278 4.28 -21.59 11.25
N ILE A 279 2.94 -21.61 11.19
CA ILE A 279 2.16 -20.39 11.02
C ILE A 279 2.33 -19.48 12.25
N LEU A 280 2.27 -18.17 12.02
CA LEU A 280 2.33 -17.13 13.05
C LEU A 280 3.53 -17.32 13.99
N SER A 281 4.71 -17.63 13.46
CA SER A 281 5.92 -17.97 14.23
C SER A 281 6.33 -16.90 15.26
N SER A 282 5.89 -15.65 15.12
CA SER A 282 6.07 -14.58 16.09
C SER A 282 5.14 -14.65 17.31
N PHE A 283 4.08 -15.45 17.27
CA PHE A 283 3.08 -15.60 18.33
C PHE A 283 3.40 -16.73 19.30
N ASP A 284 2.79 -16.67 20.49
CA ASP A 284 2.90 -17.72 21.50
C ASP A 284 2.48 -19.09 20.93
N VAL A 285 3.17 -20.15 21.36
CA VAL A 285 2.90 -21.52 20.91
C VAL A 285 1.42 -21.88 21.09
N ARG A 286 0.79 -21.46 22.19
CA ARG A 286 -0.62 -21.76 22.48
C ARG A 286 -1.56 -21.04 21.52
N LEU A 287 -1.23 -19.80 21.15
CA LEU A 287 -1.99 -19.02 20.16
C LEU A 287 -1.85 -19.62 18.76
N ARG A 288 -0.65 -20.08 18.38
CA ARG A 288 -0.41 -20.79 17.13
C ARG A 288 -1.26 -22.06 17.02
N GLN A 289 -1.22 -22.90 18.06
CA GLN A 289 -2.04 -24.12 18.10
C GLN A 289 -3.54 -23.81 18.05
N TYR A 290 -4.00 -22.73 18.70
CA TYR A 290 -5.38 -22.28 18.58
C TYR A 290 -5.73 -21.89 17.15
N ALA A 291 -4.88 -21.09 16.49
CA ALA A 291 -5.04 -20.69 15.09
C ALA A 291 -5.17 -21.91 14.17
N MET A 292 -4.26 -22.88 14.29
CA MET A 292 -4.28 -24.09 13.47
C MET A 292 -5.60 -24.84 13.62
N ARG A 293 -6.02 -25.13 14.87
CA ARG A 293 -7.30 -25.82 15.12
C ARG A 293 -8.50 -25.04 14.56
N GLN A 294 -8.50 -23.72 14.72
CA GLN A 294 -9.60 -22.88 14.26
C GLN A 294 -9.69 -22.81 12.73
N LEU A 295 -8.56 -22.66 12.03
CA LEU A 295 -8.49 -22.66 10.57
C LEU A 295 -8.93 -24.00 10.00
N THR A 296 -8.40 -25.12 10.52
CA THR A 296 -8.81 -26.47 10.09
C THR A 296 -10.29 -26.72 10.34
N LYS A 297 -10.83 -26.32 11.50
CA LYS A 297 -12.27 -26.40 11.81
C LYS A 297 -13.12 -25.56 10.85
N SER A 298 -12.54 -24.55 10.21
CA SER A 298 -13.22 -23.67 9.26
C SER A 298 -13.00 -24.10 7.81
N GLY A 299 -12.43 -25.30 7.58
CA GLY A 299 -12.26 -25.87 6.24
C GLY A 299 -10.99 -25.43 5.51
N VAL A 300 -10.07 -24.74 6.18
CA VAL A 300 -8.76 -24.39 5.59
C VAL A 300 -7.82 -25.59 5.74
N ARG A 301 -7.32 -26.10 4.62
CA ARG A 301 -6.29 -27.13 4.59
C ARG A 301 -4.93 -26.49 4.87
N LEU A 302 -4.26 -26.93 5.93
CA LEU A 302 -2.90 -26.49 6.25
C LEU A 302 -1.91 -27.48 5.66
N VAL A 303 -0.96 -26.99 4.87
CA VAL A 303 0.11 -27.81 4.28
C VAL A 303 1.44 -27.22 4.71
N ARG A 304 2.32 -28.09 5.19
CA ARG A 304 3.72 -27.72 5.40
C ARG A 304 4.50 -28.08 4.14
N GLY A 305 5.17 -27.10 3.53
CA GLY A 305 5.93 -27.32 2.31
C GLY A 305 6.59 -26.06 1.78
N VAL A 306 7.63 -26.25 0.96
CA VAL A 306 8.35 -25.16 0.30
C VAL A 306 8.02 -25.17 -1.19
N VAL A 307 7.54 -24.04 -1.72
CA VAL A 307 7.27 -23.92 -3.16
C VAL A 307 8.60 -23.91 -3.92
N LYS A 308 8.72 -24.75 -4.96
CA LYS A 308 9.89 -24.84 -5.84
C LYS A 308 9.67 -24.21 -7.20
N ASP A 309 8.46 -24.32 -7.74
CA ASP A 309 8.10 -23.77 -9.06
C ASP A 309 6.61 -23.44 -9.08
N VAL A 310 6.25 -22.41 -9.83
CA VAL A 310 4.86 -22.01 -10.05
C VAL A 310 4.58 -22.05 -11.55
N GLN A 311 3.58 -22.82 -11.95
CA GLN A 311 3.12 -22.92 -13.33
C GLN A 311 1.72 -22.30 -13.45
N SER A 312 1.23 -22.08 -14.66
CA SER A 312 -0.04 -21.38 -14.91
C SER A 312 -1.26 -21.96 -14.17
N HIS A 313 -1.25 -23.27 -13.87
CA HIS A 313 -2.40 -24.01 -13.33
C HIS A 313 -2.08 -24.83 -12.07
N LYS A 314 -0.82 -24.85 -11.62
CA LYS A 314 -0.38 -25.64 -10.46
C LYS A 314 0.90 -25.08 -9.86
N ILE A 315 1.15 -25.38 -8.58
CA ILE A 315 2.43 -25.18 -7.92
C ILE A 315 3.11 -26.53 -7.68
N ILE A 316 4.44 -26.53 -7.67
CA ILE A 316 5.26 -27.70 -7.35
C ILE A 316 5.96 -27.44 -6.01
N LEU A 317 5.79 -28.36 -5.07
CA LEU A 317 6.44 -28.31 -3.76
C LEU A 317 7.80 -29.04 -3.77
N ASP A 318 8.55 -28.89 -2.69
CA ASP A 318 9.88 -29.47 -2.51
C ASP A 318 9.92 -30.99 -2.38
N ASP A 319 8.80 -31.59 -1.99
CA ASP A 319 8.59 -33.04 -1.99
C ASP A 319 8.11 -33.60 -3.35
N GLY A 320 7.97 -32.73 -4.36
CA GLY A 320 7.44 -33.08 -5.68
C GLY A 320 5.92 -33.09 -5.78
N SER A 321 5.19 -32.79 -4.69
CA SER A 321 3.73 -32.68 -4.71
C SER A 321 3.28 -31.55 -5.63
N GLU A 322 2.28 -31.83 -6.46
CA GLU A 322 1.63 -30.83 -7.30
C GLU A 322 0.32 -30.36 -6.66
N VAL A 323 0.12 -29.05 -6.59
CA VAL A 323 -1.12 -28.46 -6.05
C VAL A 323 -1.75 -27.59 -7.13
N PRO A 324 -2.84 -28.06 -7.79
CA PRO A 324 -3.58 -27.26 -8.75
C PRO A 324 -4.15 -26.00 -8.07
N TYR A 325 -4.40 -24.93 -8.84
CA TYR A 325 -5.08 -23.76 -8.28
C TYR A 325 -5.84 -22.97 -9.35
N GLY A 326 -6.83 -22.21 -8.88
CA GLY A 326 -7.52 -21.19 -9.66
C GLY A 326 -7.16 -19.79 -9.19
N LEU A 327 -6.85 -19.63 -7.89
CA LEU A 327 -6.37 -18.40 -7.28
C LEU A 327 -5.14 -18.72 -6.44
N LEU A 328 -4.00 -18.08 -6.75
CA LEU A 328 -2.76 -18.20 -5.98
C LEU A 328 -2.42 -16.83 -5.39
N VAL A 329 -2.39 -16.75 -4.06
CA VAL A 329 -2.03 -15.52 -3.33
C VAL A 329 -0.70 -15.71 -2.63
N TRP A 330 0.27 -14.86 -2.95
CA TRP A 330 1.60 -14.88 -2.36
C TRP A 330 1.72 -13.82 -1.26
N SER A 331 1.76 -14.28 0.00
CA SER A 331 1.73 -13.42 1.19
C SER A 331 2.97 -13.54 2.08
N THR A 332 4.00 -14.24 1.60
CA THR A 332 5.28 -14.43 2.30
C THR A 332 6.42 -13.67 1.63
N GLY A 333 7.45 -13.37 2.42
CA GLY A 333 8.68 -12.77 1.94
C GLY A 333 8.54 -11.28 1.62
N VAL A 334 9.37 -10.47 2.26
CA VAL A 334 9.59 -9.07 1.86
C VAL A 334 11.08 -8.82 1.73
N GLY A 335 11.45 -7.99 0.77
CA GLY A 335 12.85 -7.68 0.49
C GLY A 335 13.03 -6.28 -0.10
N PRO A 336 14.30 -5.85 -0.24
CA PRO A 336 14.60 -4.56 -0.86
C PRO A 336 14.10 -4.55 -2.32
N SER A 337 13.46 -3.44 -2.71
CA SER A 337 13.04 -3.19 -4.09
C SER A 337 14.25 -3.02 -5.02
N PRO A 338 14.08 -3.13 -6.35
CA PRO A 338 15.13 -2.82 -7.32
C PRO A 338 15.76 -1.45 -7.10
N PHE A 339 14.94 -0.44 -6.78
CA PHE A 339 15.41 0.90 -6.41
C PHE A 339 16.36 0.86 -5.20
N ILE A 340 15.98 0.17 -4.11
CA ILE A 340 16.86 0.09 -2.93
C ILE A 340 18.16 -0.66 -3.24
N ARG A 341 18.11 -1.69 -4.11
CA ARG A 341 19.30 -2.44 -4.53
C ARG A 341 20.24 -1.61 -5.40
N SER A 342 19.71 -0.71 -6.22
CA SER A 342 20.51 0.12 -7.14
C SER A 342 21.24 1.28 -6.45
N LEU A 343 20.87 1.66 -5.23
CA LEU A 343 21.55 2.73 -4.49
C LEU A 343 22.89 2.26 -3.93
N GLU A 344 23.95 3.05 -4.10
CA GLU A 344 25.32 2.74 -3.63
C GLU A 344 25.54 3.01 -2.13
N PHE A 345 24.48 2.95 -1.33
CA PHE A 345 24.58 3.03 0.13
C PHE A 345 25.01 1.71 0.75
N PRO A 346 25.71 1.73 1.91
CA PRO A 346 25.92 0.55 2.74
C PRO A 346 24.62 -0.24 2.92
N LYS A 347 24.70 -1.57 2.90
CA LYS A 347 23.54 -2.45 3.08
C LYS A 347 23.60 -3.12 4.44
N SER A 348 22.46 -3.21 5.10
CA SER A 348 22.28 -4.05 6.27
C SER A 348 22.07 -5.52 5.88
N PRO A 349 22.16 -6.46 6.85
CA PRO A 349 21.79 -7.85 6.60
C PRO A 349 20.41 -7.97 5.95
N GLY A 350 20.32 -8.70 4.85
CA GLY A 350 19.10 -8.81 4.03
C GLY A 350 18.92 -7.71 2.97
N GLY A 351 19.90 -6.83 2.78
CA GLY A 351 20.00 -5.93 1.62
C GLY A 351 19.22 -4.62 1.70
N ARG A 352 18.72 -4.23 2.89
CA ARG A 352 18.08 -2.92 3.12
C ARG A 352 19.13 -1.81 3.21
N VAL A 353 18.74 -0.55 3.05
CA VAL A 353 19.63 0.61 3.30
C VAL A 353 20.16 0.53 4.72
N GLY A 354 21.48 0.52 4.87
CA GLY A 354 22.19 0.45 6.13
C GLY A 354 22.10 1.77 6.89
N ILE A 355 21.62 1.71 8.12
CA ILE A 355 21.47 2.88 9.00
C ILE A 355 22.23 2.72 10.32
N ASP A 356 22.62 3.86 10.91
CA ASP A 356 23.10 3.96 12.28
C ASP A 356 21.95 3.97 13.32
N GLU A 357 22.30 4.16 14.58
CA GLU A 357 21.37 4.16 15.71
C GLU A 357 20.36 5.31 15.70
N TRP A 358 20.60 6.36 14.91
CA TRP A 358 19.72 7.52 14.73
C TRP A 358 18.95 7.47 13.41
N LEU A 359 18.98 6.31 12.71
CA LEU A 359 18.30 6.05 11.44
C LEU A 359 18.91 6.80 10.24
N ARG A 360 20.14 7.31 10.38
CA ARG A 360 20.89 7.99 9.31
C ARG A 360 21.70 6.98 8.51
N VAL A 361 21.93 7.26 7.23
CA VAL A 361 22.85 6.52 6.37
C VAL A 361 24.28 7.00 6.66
N PRO A 362 25.18 6.20 7.26
CA PRO A 362 26.43 6.74 7.80
C PRO A 362 27.41 7.30 6.77
N SER A 363 27.28 6.87 5.50
CA SER A 363 28.11 7.37 4.39
C SER A 363 27.70 8.76 3.90
N VAL A 364 26.52 9.27 4.27
CA VAL A 364 26.00 10.55 3.80
C VAL A 364 25.23 11.26 4.91
N GLU A 365 25.73 12.43 5.32
CA GLU A 365 25.26 13.17 6.49
C GLU A 365 23.75 13.49 6.46
N ASP A 366 23.22 13.88 5.30
CA ASP A 366 21.86 14.40 5.14
C ASP A 366 20.81 13.35 4.76
N VAL A 367 21.18 12.07 4.70
CA VAL A 367 20.31 10.99 4.21
C VAL A 367 19.91 10.05 5.35
N PHE A 368 18.62 9.76 5.45
CA PHE A 368 18.02 8.87 6.44
C PHE A 368 17.19 7.80 5.75
N ALA A 369 17.01 6.65 6.40
CA ALA A 369 16.12 5.59 5.91
C ALA A 369 15.26 5.00 7.03
N ILE A 370 13.96 4.86 6.77
CA ILE A 370 12.97 4.40 7.75
C ILE A 370 11.96 3.41 7.15
N GLY A 371 11.33 2.62 8.01
CA GLY A 371 10.42 1.55 7.61
C GLY A 371 11.15 0.38 6.96
N ASP A 372 10.42 -0.39 6.14
CA ASP A 372 10.92 -1.67 5.61
C ASP A 372 12.12 -1.54 4.65
N CYS A 373 12.45 -0.32 4.20
CA CYS A 373 13.60 -0.06 3.32
C CYS A 373 14.93 0.13 4.08
N GLY A 374 14.87 0.37 5.39
CA GLY A 374 16.04 0.59 6.25
C GLY A 374 16.30 -0.59 7.19
N GLY A 375 17.56 -0.80 7.53
CA GLY A 375 17.99 -1.79 8.52
C GLY A 375 19.30 -1.39 9.17
N PHE A 376 19.45 -1.68 10.46
CA PHE A 376 20.68 -1.37 11.19
C PHE A 376 21.87 -2.10 10.57
N LEU A 377 22.99 -1.39 10.43
CA LEU A 377 24.26 -2.01 10.02
C LEU A 377 24.78 -2.96 11.10
N GLU A 378 25.48 -4.01 10.71
CA GLU A 378 26.11 -4.95 11.64
C GLU A 378 27.08 -4.24 12.61
N SER A 379 27.77 -3.19 12.14
CA SER A 379 28.66 -2.37 12.95
C SER A 379 27.98 -1.65 14.13
N THR A 380 26.65 -1.51 14.10
CA THR A 380 25.90 -0.94 15.24
C THR A 380 25.66 -1.94 16.36
N GLY A 381 25.91 -3.25 16.13
CA GLY A 381 25.55 -4.32 17.06
C GLY A 381 24.05 -4.55 17.23
N LYS A 382 23.18 -3.81 16.52
CA LYS A 382 21.72 -3.93 16.58
C LYS A 382 21.20 -4.87 15.49
N GLN A 383 20.20 -5.68 15.83
CA GLN A 383 19.52 -6.53 14.86
C GLN A 383 18.61 -5.72 13.94
N VAL A 384 18.51 -6.15 12.67
CA VAL A 384 17.54 -5.58 11.72
C VAL A 384 16.12 -5.82 12.22
N LEU A 385 15.35 -4.73 12.35
CA LEU A 385 13.98 -4.80 12.84
C LEU A 385 13.03 -5.47 11.83
N PRO A 386 11.99 -6.18 12.31
CA PRO A 386 11.02 -6.82 11.43
C PRO A 386 10.22 -5.78 10.62
N ALA A 387 9.81 -6.17 9.41
CA ALA A 387 9.02 -5.32 8.51
C ALA A 387 7.56 -5.21 9.00
N LEU A 388 7.33 -4.30 9.94
CA LEU A 388 6.04 -4.10 10.61
C LEU A 388 5.62 -2.63 10.57
N ALA A 389 4.32 -2.39 10.37
CA ALA A 389 3.72 -1.06 10.42
C ALA A 389 4.05 -0.30 11.72
N GLN A 390 4.10 -0.99 12.86
CA GLN A 390 4.47 -0.40 14.15
C GLN A 390 5.94 0.07 14.19
N VAL A 391 6.86 -0.67 13.56
CA VAL A 391 8.28 -0.28 13.49
C VAL A 391 8.38 0.99 12.65
N ALA A 392 7.78 0.97 11.46
CA ALA A 392 7.71 2.10 10.54
C ALA A 392 7.11 3.37 11.19
N GLU A 393 5.98 3.23 11.89
CA GLU A 393 5.34 4.34 12.60
C GLU A 393 6.25 4.92 13.70
N ARG A 394 6.90 4.06 14.50
CA ARG A 394 7.79 4.51 15.57
C ARG A 394 9.04 5.19 15.04
N GLN A 395 9.66 4.64 14.00
CA GLN A 395 10.80 5.27 13.32
C GLN A 395 10.41 6.64 12.75
N GLY A 396 9.26 6.74 12.07
CA GLY A 396 8.76 8.02 11.57
C GLY A 396 8.52 9.05 12.68
N LYS A 397 7.95 8.63 13.82
CA LYS A 397 7.75 9.52 14.98
C LYS A 397 9.07 10.00 15.59
N TYR A 398 10.02 9.09 15.75
CA TYR A 398 11.35 9.41 16.28
C TYR A 398 12.07 10.40 15.36
N LEU A 399 12.16 10.06 14.07
CA LEU A 399 12.91 10.85 13.10
C LEU A 399 12.29 12.24 12.90
N SER A 400 10.96 12.39 12.95
CA SER A 400 10.35 13.73 12.89
C SER A 400 10.77 14.60 14.06
N GLY A 401 10.86 14.04 15.27
CA GLY A 401 11.33 14.77 16.44
C GLY A 401 12.82 15.11 16.36
N LEU A 402 13.64 14.20 15.83
CA LEU A 402 15.05 14.44 15.60
C LEU A 402 15.28 15.56 14.57
N LEU A 403 14.63 15.50 13.40
CA LEU A 403 14.75 16.52 12.37
C LEU A 403 14.27 17.89 12.87
N ASN A 404 13.15 17.95 13.61
CA ASN A 404 12.69 19.22 14.18
C ASN A 404 13.71 19.83 15.15
N ARG A 405 14.41 19.02 15.96
CA ARG A 405 15.49 19.51 16.82
C ARG A 405 16.66 20.05 16.00
N ILE A 406 17.12 19.28 15.02
CA ILE A 406 18.20 19.67 14.09
C ILE A 406 17.88 21.02 13.42
N GLY A 407 16.66 21.18 12.92
CA GLY A 407 16.24 22.42 12.25
C GLY A 407 16.14 23.62 13.19
N LYS A 408 15.64 23.42 14.42
CA LYS A 408 15.56 24.49 15.45
C LYS A 408 16.93 24.94 15.94
N ASP A 409 17.91 24.04 15.92
CA ASP A 409 19.32 24.35 16.17
C ASP A 409 20.00 25.07 15.00
N GLY A 410 19.28 25.39 13.92
CA GLY A 410 19.82 26.07 12.73
C GLY A 410 20.59 25.16 11.78
N ARG A 411 20.57 23.84 12.01
CA ARG A 411 21.30 22.81 11.23
C ARG A 411 20.42 22.05 10.26
N GLY A 412 19.32 22.69 9.84
CA GLY A 412 18.37 22.10 8.90
C GLY A 412 18.86 22.01 7.46
N ARG A 413 19.90 22.77 7.09
CA ARG A 413 20.46 22.83 5.73
C ARG A 413 21.37 21.63 5.42
N ALA A 414 21.59 21.37 4.14
CA ALA A 414 22.58 20.39 3.69
C ALA A 414 23.96 20.63 4.35
N ASN A 415 24.66 19.54 4.69
CA ASN A 415 26.02 19.51 5.24
C ASN A 415 26.23 20.34 6.53
N SER A 416 25.20 20.48 7.36
CA SER A 416 25.25 21.33 8.57
C SER A 416 25.09 20.60 9.92
N LEU A 417 24.97 19.27 9.92
CA LEU A 417 24.87 18.49 11.16
C LEU A 417 26.16 18.51 11.98
N GLY A 418 27.33 18.61 11.34
CA GLY A 418 28.68 18.61 11.96
C GLY A 418 28.75 18.85 13.48
N GLY A 419 28.98 17.76 14.24
CA GLY A 419 29.21 17.76 15.70
C GLY A 419 27.98 17.95 16.60
N ILE A 420 26.76 17.97 16.05
CA ILE A 420 25.53 18.03 16.85
C ILE A 420 25.35 16.78 17.72
N ASP A 421 24.95 16.97 18.96
CA ASP A 421 24.41 15.90 19.78
C ASP A 421 23.01 15.51 19.27
N LEU A 422 22.91 14.34 18.63
CA LEU A 422 21.65 13.80 18.13
C LEU A 422 20.73 13.29 19.27
N GLY A 423 21.21 13.30 20.51
CA GLY A 423 20.53 12.81 21.71
C GLY A 423 20.34 11.29 21.67
N ASP A 424 19.32 10.81 22.38
CA ASP A 424 19.11 9.38 22.56
C ASP A 424 18.86 8.63 21.22
N PRO A 425 19.50 7.45 21.03
CA PRO A 425 19.31 6.64 19.84
C PRO A 425 17.89 6.07 19.73
N PHE A 426 17.49 5.64 18.54
CA PHE A 426 16.20 4.97 18.35
C PHE A 426 16.18 3.62 19.07
N VAL A 427 15.16 3.43 19.92
CA VAL A 427 14.87 2.17 20.60
C VAL A 427 13.47 1.70 20.24
N TYR A 428 13.39 0.50 19.65
CA TYR A 428 12.13 -0.13 19.33
C TYR A 428 11.59 -0.92 20.53
N LYS A 429 10.36 -0.59 20.94
CA LYS A 429 9.59 -1.38 21.91
C LYS A 429 8.38 -2.00 21.23
N HIS A 430 8.34 -3.33 21.18
CA HIS A 430 7.22 -4.08 20.66
C HIS A 430 5.99 -3.94 21.57
N LEU A 431 4.84 -3.57 20.99
CA LEU A 431 3.57 -3.44 21.72
C LEU A 431 2.72 -4.72 21.72
N GLY A 432 3.21 -5.79 21.10
CA GLY A 432 2.43 -6.99 20.83
C GLY A 432 1.97 -7.09 19.38
N SER A 433 1.28 -8.19 19.10
CA SER A 433 0.79 -8.60 17.78
C SER A 433 -0.65 -9.09 17.88
N MET A 434 -1.43 -8.90 16.82
CA MET A 434 -2.79 -9.40 16.72
C MET A 434 -3.04 -9.97 15.33
N ALA A 435 -3.87 -10.99 15.23
CA ALA A 435 -4.29 -11.58 13.95
C ALA A 435 -5.71 -12.14 14.06
N THR A 436 -6.57 -11.89 13.08
CA THR A 436 -7.85 -12.59 12.97
C THR A 436 -7.67 -13.98 12.32
N VAL A 437 -8.49 -14.95 12.71
CA VAL A 437 -8.45 -16.33 12.18
C VAL A 437 -9.81 -16.78 11.61
N GLY A 438 -10.65 -15.80 11.24
CA GLY A 438 -12.01 -16.02 10.78
C GLY A 438 -13.01 -16.35 11.90
N ARG A 439 -14.28 -16.53 11.53
CA ARG A 439 -15.41 -16.94 12.38
C ARG A 439 -15.55 -16.15 13.68
N TYR A 440 -15.31 -14.84 13.62
CA TYR A 440 -15.33 -13.94 14.77
C TYR A 440 -14.34 -14.34 15.89
N LYS A 441 -13.18 -14.90 15.51
CA LYS A 441 -12.08 -15.26 16.42
C LYS A 441 -10.81 -14.52 16.02
N ALA A 442 -10.05 -14.07 17.02
CA ALA A 442 -8.73 -13.48 16.80
C ALA A 442 -7.76 -13.91 17.90
N LEU A 443 -6.50 -13.54 17.69
CA LEU A 443 -5.37 -13.74 18.59
C LEU A 443 -4.86 -12.36 19.01
N VAL A 444 -4.56 -12.22 20.30
CA VAL A 444 -3.92 -11.03 20.87
C VAL A 444 -2.74 -11.52 21.70
N ASP A 445 -1.54 -11.10 21.31
CA ASP A 445 -0.29 -11.42 21.98
C ASP A 445 0.39 -10.12 22.39
N LEU A 446 0.31 -9.75 23.67
CA LEU A 446 0.91 -8.52 24.22
C LEU A 446 2.30 -8.76 24.83
N ARG A 447 2.95 -9.87 24.52
CA ARG A 447 4.34 -10.13 24.94
C ARG A 447 5.28 -9.20 24.17
N GLN A 448 6.34 -8.72 24.83
CA GLN A 448 7.34 -7.84 24.19
C GLN A 448 8.41 -8.64 23.45
N SER A 449 8.68 -9.86 23.92
CA SER A 449 9.55 -10.87 23.32
C SER A 449 8.97 -12.27 23.58
N GLN A 450 9.44 -13.29 22.87
CA GLN A 450 9.01 -14.68 23.04
C GLN A 450 9.19 -15.18 24.49
N ASP A 451 10.21 -14.67 25.20
CA ASP A 451 10.56 -15.10 26.56
C ASP A 451 9.90 -14.26 27.66
N THR A 452 9.20 -13.17 27.31
CA THR A 452 8.58 -12.30 28.31
C THR A 452 7.19 -12.80 28.70
N LYS A 453 6.90 -12.81 30.01
CA LYS A 453 5.53 -12.99 30.51
C LYS A 453 4.68 -11.81 30.04
N GLY A 454 3.63 -12.11 29.29
CA GLY A 454 2.67 -11.13 28.79
C GLY A 454 1.32 -11.79 28.54
N LEU A 455 0.33 -10.95 28.24
CA LEU A 455 -1.04 -11.41 28.02
C LEU A 455 -1.16 -12.06 26.63
N ALA A 456 -1.52 -13.34 26.59
CA ALA A 456 -1.82 -14.08 25.37
C ALA A 456 -3.28 -14.56 25.43
N LEU A 457 -4.14 -14.03 24.56
CA LEU A 457 -5.58 -14.31 24.53
C LEU A 457 -6.02 -14.74 23.14
N ALA A 458 -6.92 -15.72 23.08
CA ALA A 458 -7.54 -16.17 21.84
C ALA A 458 -9.06 -16.24 21.95
N GLY A 459 -9.73 -16.04 20.81
CA GLY A 459 -11.14 -16.31 20.64
C GLY A 459 -12.00 -15.07 20.40
N PHE A 460 -13.25 -15.11 20.87
CA PHE A 460 -14.24 -14.07 20.57
C PHE A 460 -13.96 -12.75 21.29
N ALA A 461 -13.54 -12.80 22.56
CA ALA A 461 -13.12 -11.59 23.28
C ALA A 461 -11.91 -10.92 22.60
N SER A 462 -10.93 -11.72 22.18
CA SER A 462 -9.79 -11.24 21.38
C SER A 462 -10.21 -10.63 20.05
N TRP A 463 -11.24 -11.17 19.40
CA TRP A 463 -11.79 -10.59 18.17
C TRP A 463 -12.42 -9.21 18.40
N PHE A 464 -13.12 -9.01 19.51
CA PHE A 464 -13.62 -7.68 19.88
C PHE A 464 -12.46 -6.71 20.11
N ILE A 465 -11.43 -7.12 20.87
CA ILE A 465 -10.21 -6.33 21.09
C ILE A 465 -9.54 -5.96 19.75
N TRP A 466 -9.38 -6.93 18.85
CA TRP A 466 -8.82 -6.73 17.51
C TRP A 466 -9.63 -5.67 16.73
N ARG A 467 -10.97 -5.77 16.71
CA ARG A 467 -11.82 -4.79 16.02
C ARG A 467 -11.70 -3.40 16.64
N SER A 468 -11.77 -3.29 17.96
CA SER A 468 -11.63 -2.01 18.66
C SER A 468 -10.26 -1.37 18.43
N ALA A 469 -9.18 -2.16 18.48
CA ALA A 469 -7.82 -1.67 18.28
C ALA A 469 -7.62 -1.18 16.84
N TYR A 470 -8.06 -1.93 15.83
CA TYR A 470 -7.91 -1.48 14.45
C TYR A 470 -8.84 -0.31 14.11
N LEU A 471 -10.06 -0.28 14.62
CA LEU A 471 -10.96 0.86 14.44
C LEU A 471 -10.37 2.15 15.03
N THR A 472 -9.73 2.09 16.20
CA THR A 472 -9.07 3.26 16.80
C THR A 472 -7.77 3.65 16.10
N ARG A 473 -7.07 2.69 15.48
CA ARG A 473 -5.80 2.93 14.76
C ARG A 473 -5.97 3.41 13.32
N VAL A 474 -7.14 3.20 12.69
CA VAL A 474 -7.44 3.80 11.38
C VAL A 474 -7.26 5.33 11.48
N ILE A 475 -6.60 5.90 10.47
CA ILE A 475 -5.97 7.22 10.56
C ILE A 475 -7.01 8.34 10.57
N SER A 476 -7.99 8.31 9.66
CA SER A 476 -9.02 9.36 9.59
C SER A 476 -10.34 8.93 10.20
N TRP A 477 -11.06 9.88 10.80
CA TRP A 477 -12.43 9.68 11.29
C TRP A 477 -13.39 9.17 10.22
N ARG A 478 -13.19 9.62 8.97
CA ARG A 478 -14.00 9.16 7.83
C ARG A 478 -13.81 7.67 7.57
N ASN A 479 -12.57 7.18 7.50
CA ASN A 479 -12.35 5.76 7.28
C ASN A 479 -12.74 4.93 8.51
N ARG A 480 -12.62 5.47 9.74
CA ARG A 480 -13.18 4.82 10.94
C ARG A 480 -14.68 4.60 10.78
N PHE A 481 -15.41 5.63 10.34
CA PHE A 481 -16.83 5.53 10.05
C PHE A 481 -17.10 4.49 8.96
N TYR A 482 -16.37 4.53 7.83
CA TYR A 482 -16.54 3.54 6.77
C TYR A 482 -16.25 2.10 7.22
N VAL A 483 -15.22 1.87 8.03
CA VAL A 483 -14.92 0.55 8.58
C VAL A 483 -16.05 0.07 9.48
N ALA A 484 -16.55 0.94 10.38
CA ALA A 484 -17.66 0.60 11.27
C ALA A 484 -18.95 0.28 10.50
N VAL A 485 -19.31 1.13 9.51
CA VAL A 485 -20.48 0.92 8.65
C VAL A 485 -20.34 -0.35 7.84
N ASN A 486 -19.19 -0.59 7.20
CA ASN A 486 -18.98 -1.81 6.41
C ASN A 486 -19.06 -3.06 7.27
N TRP A 487 -18.47 -3.06 8.48
CA TRP A 487 -18.63 -4.19 9.38
C TRP A 487 -20.08 -4.42 9.80
N ALA A 488 -20.86 -3.36 10.00
CA ALA A 488 -22.29 -3.47 10.32
C ALA A 488 -23.10 -3.97 9.11
N THR A 489 -22.88 -3.41 7.92
CA THR A 489 -23.59 -3.83 6.71
C THR A 489 -23.21 -5.24 6.31
N THR A 490 -21.94 -5.65 6.38
CA THR A 490 -21.53 -7.04 6.15
C THR A 490 -22.14 -8.01 7.15
N PHE A 491 -22.28 -7.58 8.41
CA PHE A 491 -22.93 -8.38 9.43
C PHE A 491 -24.42 -8.61 9.11
N VAL A 492 -25.14 -7.55 8.74
CA VAL A 492 -26.60 -7.58 8.50
C VAL A 492 -26.97 -8.13 7.12
N PHE A 493 -26.28 -7.72 6.07
CA PHE A 493 -26.66 -7.97 4.66
C PHE A 493 -25.72 -8.95 3.93
N GLY A 494 -24.61 -9.36 4.55
CA GLY A 494 -23.57 -10.15 3.88
C GLY A 494 -22.58 -9.29 3.11
N ARG A 495 -21.62 -9.92 2.43
CA ARG A 495 -20.53 -9.21 1.74
C ARG A 495 -20.99 -8.66 0.39
N ASP A 496 -20.37 -7.56 -0.05
CA ASP A 496 -20.53 -7.10 -1.43
C ASP A 496 -19.66 -7.98 -2.34
N ILE A 497 -20.33 -8.78 -3.16
CA ILE A 497 -19.71 -9.74 -4.09
C ILE A 497 -19.75 -9.25 -5.55
N SER A 498 -19.91 -7.95 -5.75
CA SER A 498 -19.85 -7.35 -7.09
C SER A 498 -18.44 -7.47 -7.67
N ARG A 499 -18.33 -7.94 -8.91
CA ARG A 499 -17.07 -7.94 -9.67
C ARG A 499 -16.91 -6.57 -10.35
N ILE A 500 -16.26 -5.64 -9.66
CA ILE A 500 -15.99 -4.26 -10.12
C ILE A 500 -14.54 -4.14 -10.59
#